data_AF-A0A516WBQ2-F1
#
_entry.id   AF-A0A516WBQ2-F1
#
_cell.length_a   1.000
_cell.length_b   1.000
_cell.length_c   1.000
_cell.angle_alpha   90.00
_cell.angle_beta   90.00
_cell.angle_gamma   90.00
#
_symmetry.space_group_name_H-M   'P 1'
#
loop_
_entity.id
_entity.type
_entity.pdbx_description
1 polymer ?
#
loop_
_entity_poly.entity_id
_entity_poly.type
_entity_poly.pdbx_seq_one_letter_code
_entity_poly.pdbx_strand_id
1 'polypeptide(L)'
;MNTAPPDAIIVQDIAGEQIRIRVEGRHLLSAMTRLGFMAENGCMVRTTHDQTEKIQILTTLAQMDALFIFGYGWYPSEVMALYREQGLYCGSYKVISWSGPDCYRIDTK
;
A
#
# COMPACT_ATOMS: atom_id res chain seq x y z
N MET A 1 -6.18 0.19 17.98
CA MET A 1 -5.58 0.52 16.67
C MET A 1 -4.20 -0.11 16.65
N ASN A 2 -3.80 -0.77 15.57
CA ASN A 2 -2.47 -1.38 15.52
C ASN A 2 -1.39 -0.30 15.36
N THR A 3 -0.27 -0.50 16.04
CA THR A 3 0.91 0.33 15.94
C THR A 3 1.51 0.20 14.55
N ALA A 4 1.66 1.34 13.89
CA ALA A 4 2.28 1.44 12.58
C ALA A 4 3.79 1.67 12.75
N PRO A 5 4.63 1.11 11.86
CA PRO A 5 6.05 1.46 11.84
C PRO A 5 6.22 2.98 11.61
N PRO A 6 7.16 3.64 12.30
CA PRO A 6 7.46 5.05 12.04
C PRO A 6 8.01 5.21 10.61
N ASP A 7 7.78 6.37 10.00
CA ASP A 7 8.30 6.71 8.67
C ASP A 7 7.97 5.65 7.60
N ALA A 8 6.72 5.20 7.57
CA ALA A 8 6.25 4.15 6.67
C ALA A 8 4.97 4.55 5.91
N ILE A 9 4.84 3.99 4.71
CA ILE A 9 3.60 4.04 3.92
C ILE A 9 2.92 2.67 4.07
N ILE A 10 1.68 2.65 4.56
CA ILE A 10 0.89 1.43 4.72
C ILE A 10 -0.26 1.46 3.73
N VAL A 11 -0.28 0.50 2.81
CA VAL A 11 -1.35 0.33 1.82
C VAL A 11 -2.50 -0.43 2.47
N GLN A 12 -3.67 0.22 2.55
CA GLN A 12 -4.84 -0.28 3.26
C GLN A 12 -5.89 -0.89 2.34
N ASP A 13 -6.08 -0.32 1.15
CA ASP A 13 -7.06 -0.78 0.16
C ASP A 13 -6.57 -0.49 -1.25
N ILE A 14 -6.64 -1.51 -2.10
CA ILE A 14 -6.35 -1.46 -3.54
C ILE A 14 -7.33 -2.33 -4.33
N ALA A 15 -8.47 -2.72 -3.77
CA ALA A 15 -9.40 -3.62 -4.45
C ALA A 15 -10.20 -2.87 -5.54
N GLY A 16 -10.66 -1.66 -5.21
CA GLY A 16 -11.44 -0.81 -6.12
C GLY A 16 -10.59 0.09 -7.01
N GLU A 17 -11.21 1.16 -7.50
CA GLU A 17 -10.56 2.20 -8.32
C GLU A 17 -9.77 3.21 -7.49
N GLN A 18 -9.78 3.07 -6.17
CA GLN A 18 -9.05 3.93 -5.25
C GLN A 18 -7.95 3.13 -4.55
N ILE A 19 -6.79 3.76 -4.43
CA ILE A 19 -5.70 3.32 -3.58
C ILE A 19 -5.79 4.13 -2.30
N ARG A 20 -5.97 3.46 -1.15
CA ARG A 20 -5.97 4.08 0.17
C ARG A 20 -4.70 3.72 0.92
N ILE A 21 -4.01 4.73 1.43
CA ILE A 21 -2.77 4.59 2.20
C ILE A 21 -2.87 5.35 3.53
N ARG A 22 -2.20 4.80 4.54
CA ARG A 22 -1.84 5.52 5.77
C ARG A 22 -0.36 5.88 5.69
N VAL A 23 -0.01 7.11 6.04
CA VAL A 23 1.37 7.61 5.97
C VAL A 23 1.80 8.03 7.36
N GLU A 24 2.82 7.34 7.88
CA GLU A 24 3.52 7.74 9.09
C GLU A 24 4.78 8.48 8.67
N GLY A 25 4.98 9.71 9.14
CA GLY A 25 6.15 10.53 8.80
C GLY A 25 5.82 11.71 7.86
N ARG A 26 6.14 12.93 8.32
CA ARG A 26 5.76 14.17 7.61
C ARG A 26 6.43 14.32 6.25
N HIS A 27 7.65 13.81 6.11
CA HIS A 27 8.41 13.92 4.86
C HIS A 27 7.82 13.04 3.73
N LEU A 28 7.15 11.94 4.08
CA LEU A 28 6.47 11.06 3.14
C LEU A 28 5.15 11.64 2.65
N LEU A 29 4.46 12.45 3.46
CA LEU A 29 3.22 13.13 3.05
C LEU A 29 3.43 13.96 1.77
N SER A 30 4.50 14.77 1.72
CA SER A 30 4.82 15.57 0.53
C SER A 30 5.14 14.71 -0.69
N ALA A 31 5.76 13.54 -0.50
CA ALA A 31 5.99 12.60 -1.59
C ALA A 31 4.67 12.02 -2.12
N MET A 32 3.76 11.61 -1.22
CA MET A 32 2.46 11.08 -1.59
C MET A 32 1.57 12.12 -2.28
N THR A 33 1.59 13.37 -1.83
CA THR A 33 0.87 14.46 -2.52
C THR A 33 1.40 14.69 -3.94
N ARG A 34 2.72 14.60 -4.17
CA ARG A 34 3.29 14.68 -5.52
C ARG A 34 2.94 13.47 -6.39
N LEU A 35 2.74 12.31 -5.76
CA LEU A 35 2.13 11.14 -6.40
C LEU A 35 0.60 11.23 -6.48
N GLY A 36 -0.02 12.41 -6.33
CA GLY A 36 -1.45 12.60 -6.57
C GLY A 36 -2.38 12.06 -5.49
N PHE A 37 -1.86 11.65 -4.33
CA PHE A 37 -2.69 11.30 -3.18
C PHE A 37 -3.21 12.55 -2.47
N MET A 38 -4.50 12.53 -2.11
CA MET A 38 -5.17 13.58 -1.36
C MET A 38 -5.51 13.10 0.04
N ALA A 39 -5.39 13.97 1.04
CA ALA A 39 -5.76 13.62 2.41
C ALA A 39 -7.28 13.44 2.54
N GLU A 40 -7.71 12.31 3.10
CA GLU A 40 -9.11 11.96 3.35
C GLU A 40 -9.22 11.20 4.67
N ASN A 41 -9.96 11.74 5.64
CA ASN A 41 -10.31 11.08 6.91
C ASN A 41 -9.13 10.41 7.65
N GLY A 42 -7.98 11.10 7.72
CA GLY A 42 -6.78 10.59 8.42
C GLY A 42 -5.96 9.56 7.61
N CYS A 43 -6.34 9.33 6.35
CA CYS A 43 -5.58 8.57 5.37
C CYS A 43 -5.27 9.47 4.17
N MET A 44 -4.61 8.93 3.15
CA MET A 44 -4.53 9.54 1.84
C MET A 44 -5.10 8.59 0.79
N VAL A 45 -5.81 9.15 -0.19
CA VAL A 45 -6.49 8.40 -1.24
C VAL A 45 -6.10 8.95 -2.60
N ARG A 46 -5.92 8.06 -3.57
CA ARG A 46 -5.78 8.39 -4.99
C ARG A 46 -6.70 7.51 -5.81
N THR A 47 -7.54 8.12 -6.63
CA THR A 47 -8.33 7.41 -7.65
C THR A 47 -7.47 7.13 -8.87
N THR A 48 -7.64 5.96 -9.47
CA THR A 48 -6.97 5.50 -10.70
C THR A 48 -7.98 5.35 -11.81
N HIS A 49 -7.66 5.82 -13.00
CA HIS A 49 -8.55 5.79 -14.17
C HIS A 49 -8.62 4.42 -14.83
N ASP A 50 -7.51 3.69 -14.83
CA ASP A 50 -7.41 2.36 -15.41
C ASP A 50 -6.43 1.46 -14.65
N GLN A 51 -6.40 0.20 -15.06
CA GLN A 51 -5.53 -0.81 -14.44
C GLN A 51 -4.05 -0.53 -14.67
N THR A 52 -3.67 0.08 -15.80
CA THR A 52 -2.26 0.38 -16.11
C THR A 52 -1.72 1.44 -15.16
N GLU A 53 -2.46 2.54 -14.98
CA GLU A 53 -2.13 3.59 -14.02
C GLU A 53 -2.04 3.02 -12.60
N LYS A 54 -3.01 2.17 -12.23
CA LYS A 54 -3.01 1.52 -10.92
C LYS A 54 -1.74 0.72 -10.69
N ILE A 55 -1.35 -0.16 -11.62
CA ILE A 55 -0.12 -0.95 -11.50
C ILE A 55 1.13 -0.06 -11.43
N GLN A 56 1.20 1.04 -12.18
CA GLN A 56 2.32 1.99 -12.10
C GLN A 56 2.44 2.63 -10.71
N ILE A 57 1.32 3.02 -10.11
CA ILE A 57 1.30 3.59 -8.76
C ILE A 57 1.73 2.52 -7.74
N LEU A 58 1.17 1.31 -7.82
CA LEU A 58 1.54 0.22 -6.91
C LEU A 58 3.02 -0.16 -7.02
N THR A 59 3.57 -0.12 -8.23
CA THR A 59 5.01 -0.32 -8.48
C THR A 59 5.85 0.77 -7.82
N THR A 60 5.43 2.03 -7.96
CA THR A 60 6.11 3.16 -7.32
C THR A 60 6.05 3.03 -5.79
N LEU A 61 4.89 2.67 -5.23
CA LEU A 61 4.74 2.42 -3.79
C LEU A 61 5.65 1.29 -3.30
N ALA A 62 5.73 0.17 -4.03
CA ALA A 62 6.61 -0.94 -3.69
C ALA A 62 8.10 -0.53 -3.73
N GLN A 63 8.52 0.27 -4.71
CA GLN A 63 9.87 0.84 -4.78
C GLN A 63 10.18 1.81 -3.63
N MET A 64 9.15 2.43 -3.05
CA MET A 64 9.26 3.27 -1.86
C MET A 64 9.13 2.47 -0.55
N ASP A 65 9.28 1.14 -0.60
CA ASP A 65 9.16 0.25 0.55
C ASP A 65 7.80 0.30 1.26
N ALA A 66 6.73 0.64 0.53
CA ALA A 66 5.38 0.63 1.09
C ALA A 66 4.98 -0.78 1.56
N LEU A 67 4.24 -0.80 2.65
CA LEU A 67 3.83 -2.01 3.37
C LEU A 67 2.38 -2.34 3.04
N PHE A 68 2.18 -3.44 2.32
CA PHE A 68 0.86 -3.93 1.93
C PHE A 68 0.25 -4.73 3.08
N ILE A 69 -0.92 -4.33 3.58
CA ILE A 69 -1.54 -5.05 4.71
C ILE A 69 -1.86 -6.49 4.31
N PHE A 70 -1.45 -7.42 5.18
CA PHE A 70 -1.82 -8.82 5.10
C PHE A 70 -3.30 -9.04 5.45
N GLY A 71 -3.98 -9.85 4.65
CA GLY A 71 -5.29 -10.41 4.95
C GLY A 71 -5.74 -11.34 3.84
N TYR A 72 -6.98 -11.81 3.89
CA TYR A 72 -7.55 -12.75 2.92
C TYR A 72 -8.61 -12.08 2.05
N GLY A 73 -8.71 -12.48 0.78
CA GLY A 73 -9.69 -11.95 -0.17
C GLY A 73 -9.17 -10.68 -0.84
N TRP A 74 -9.85 -9.55 -0.67
CA TRP A 74 -9.52 -8.29 -1.34
C TRP A 74 -8.49 -7.43 -0.60
N TYR A 75 -7.71 -8.03 0.29
CA TYR A 75 -6.65 -7.33 1.00
C TYR A 75 -5.46 -7.03 0.09
N PRO A 76 -4.69 -5.96 0.36
CA PRO A 76 -3.58 -5.55 -0.50
C PRO A 76 -2.55 -6.65 -0.78
N SER A 77 -2.26 -7.51 0.20
CA SER A 77 -1.35 -8.65 0.00
C SER A 77 -1.81 -9.64 -1.06
N GLU A 78 -3.11 -9.97 -1.08
CA GLU A 78 -3.71 -10.95 -1.99
C GLU A 78 -3.93 -10.34 -3.37
N VAL A 79 -4.35 -9.06 -3.43
CA VAL A 79 -4.51 -8.35 -4.71
C VAL A 79 -3.15 -8.21 -5.42
N MET A 80 -2.07 -7.92 -4.70
CA MET A 80 -0.72 -7.90 -5.27
C MET A 80 -0.27 -9.29 -5.75
N ALA A 81 -0.59 -10.35 -5.00
CA ALA A 81 -0.30 -11.72 -5.41
C ALA A 81 -1.05 -12.08 -6.71
N LEU A 82 -2.33 -11.73 -6.80
CA LEU A 82 -3.15 -11.91 -8.00
C LEU A 82 -2.56 -11.16 -9.21
N TYR A 83 -2.15 -9.90 -9.04
CA TYR A 83 -1.51 -9.15 -10.12
C TYR A 83 -0.18 -9.75 -10.57
N ARG A 84 0.57 -10.35 -9.66
CA ARG A 84 1.79 -11.09 -10.00
C ARG A 84 1.49 -12.38 -10.76
N GLU A 85 0.49 -13.15 -10.33
CA GLU A 85 0.04 -14.37 -11.03
C GLU A 85 -0.47 -14.08 -12.44
N GLN A 86 -1.14 -12.95 -12.63
CA GLN A 86 -1.62 -12.47 -13.93
C GLN A 86 -0.50 -11.87 -14.81
N GLY A 87 0.72 -11.73 -14.29
CA GLY A 87 1.84 -11.10 -15.01
C GLY A 87 1.73 -9.58 -15.15
N LEU A 88 0.79 -8.93 -14.45
CA LEU A 88 0.60 -7.49 -14.48
C LEU A 88 1.63 -6.75 -13.63
N TYR A 89 2.05 -7.36 -12.52
CA TYR A 89 3.05 -6.81 -11.63
C TYR A 89 4.30 -7.70 -11.61
N CYS A 90 5.46 -7.08 -11.80
CA CYS A 90 6.76 -7.74 -11.71
C CYS A 90 7.65 -6.94 -10.74
N GLY A 91 7.98 -7.54 -9.61
CA GLY A 91 8.79 -6.90 -8.56
C GLY A 91 8.61 -7.57 -7.22
N SER A 92 9.47 -7.20 -6.27
CA SER A 92 9.29 -7.54 -4.87
C SER A 92 8.45 -6.48 -4.17
N TYR A 93 7.62 -6.90 -3.22
CA TYR A 93 6.85 -5.99 -2.38
C TYR A 93 6.86 -6.45 -0.92
N LYS A 94 6.65 -5.51 0.00
CA LYS A 94 6.67 -5.78 1.44
C LYS A 94 5.24 -5.94 1.96
N VAL A 95 4.99 -6.98 2.74
CA VAL A 95 3.71 -7.24 3.38
C VAL A 95 3.85 -7.05 4.87
N ILE A 96 2.95 -6.29 5.49
CA ILE A 96 2.88 -6.11 6.94
C ILE A 96 1.69 -6.89 7.53
N SER A 97 1.95 -7.63 8.60
CA SER A 97 0.93 -8.28 9.41
C SER A 97 1.13 -7.96 10.89
N TRP A 98 0.06 -8.08 11.68
CA TRP A 98 0.10 -7.89 13.12
C TRP A 98 -0.30 -9.17 13.83
N SER A 99 0.54 -9.64 14.76
CA SER A 99 0.20 -10.71 15.69
C SER A 99 -0.38 -10.19 17.01
N GLY A 100 -0.32 -8.88 17.22
CA GLY A 100 -0.91 -8.14 18.33
C GLY A 100 -0.84 -6.63 18.07
N PRO A 101 -1.45 -5.79 18.93
CA PRO A 101 -1.54 -4.34 18.72
C PRO A 101 -0.18 -3.66 18.50
N ASP A 102 0.86 -4.13 19.19
CA ASP A 102 2.22 -3.55 19.15
C ASP A 102 3.26 -4.46 18.48
N CYS A 103 2.82 -5.61 17.97
CA CYS A 103 3.70 -6.62 17.37
C CYS A 103 3.36 -6.78 15.89
N TYR A 104 4.16 -6.15 15.04
CA TYR A 104 4.08 -6.32 13.59
C TYR A 104 5.23 -7.16 13.05
N ARG A 105 5.00 -7.80 11.90
CA ARG A 105 6.01 -8.49 11.11
C ARG A 105 5.94 -7.99 9.67
N ILE A 106 7.10 -7.82 9.05
CA ILE A 106 7.23 -7.43 7.65
C ILE A 106 7.91 -8.57 6.90
N ASP A 107 7.25 -9.08 5.87
CA ASP A 107 7.76 -10.12 4.98
C ASP A 107 7.97 -9.52 3.58
N THR A 108 9.07 -9.86 2.90
CA THR A 108 9.27 -9.51 1.48
C THR A 108 8.74 -10.65 0.60
N LYS A 109 7.95 -10.31 -0.41
CA LYS A 109 7.34 -11.24 -1.37
C LYS A 109 7.90 -11.01 -2.77
#